data_AF-A0A7V8WJ55-F1
#
_entry.id   AF-A0A7V8WJ55-F1
#
_cell.length_a   1.000
_cell.length_b   1.000
_cell.length_c   1.000
_cell.angle_alpha   90.00
_cell.angle_beta   90.00
_cell.angle_gamma   90.00
#
_symmetry.space_group_name_H-M   'P 1'
#
loop_
_entity.id
_entity.type
_entity.pdbx_description
1 polymer ?
#
loop_
_entity_poly.entity_id
_entity_poly.type
_entity_poly.pdbx_seq_one_letter_code
_entity_poly.pdbx_strand_id
1 'polypeptide(L)'
;MITIYGADWCEDTQRSLRHLRRLAIAHDYINIDEDPDALERAKALNGGMRRTPTIDLGIGGPALVEPDNDTLSAALVEIQMLTQEDLHDRLGVQNVGDTERAFRAGVGAALVLLAGSAPRALRWPVRLAGIAVAASGLTGWCPVYQRLGVSSLNGPGDRPHEAERRTWLAPSLRRAE
;
A
#
# COMPACT_ATOMS: atom_id res chain seq x y z
N MET A 1 -8.94 19.81 0.90
CA MET A 1 -9.05 18.48 0.29
C MET A 1 -7.75 18.23 -0.46
N ILE A 2 -7.20 17.00 -0.41
CA ILE A 2 -5.97 16.67 -1.12
C ILE A 2 -6.31 16.40 -2.59
N THR A 3 -5.50 16.95 -3.49
CA THR A 3 -5.62 16.71 -4.94
C THR A 3 -4.31 16.14 -5.48
N ILE A 4 -4.39 15.04 -6.23
CA ILE A 4 -3.26 14.39 -6.88
C ILE A 4 -3.36 14.67 -8.37
N TYR A 5 -2.42 15.46 -8.86
CA TYR A 5 -2.18 15.66 -10.28
C TYR A 5 -1.18 14.61 -10.74
N GLY A 6 -1.67 13.63 -11.50
CA GLY A 6 -0.86 12.47 -11.90
C GLY A 6 -1.20 11.98 -13.29
N ALA A 7 -0.64 10.83 -13.64
CA ALA A 7 -0.94 10.14 -14.89
C ALA A 7 -1.08 8.64 -14.65
N ASP A 8 -1.97 7.98 -15.40
CA ASP A 8 -2.32 6.58 -15.14
C ASP A 8 -1.16 5.61 -15.39
N TRP A 9 -0.28 5.96 -16.34
CA TRP A 9 0.93 5.21 -16.67
C TRP A 9 2.08 5.46 -15.69
N CYS A 10 1.98 6.49 -14.85
CA CYS A 10 3.05 6.86 -13.94
C CYS A 10 3.03 5.99 -12.69
N GLU A 11 4.11 5.26 -12.49
CA GLU A 11 4.32 4.38 -11.35
C GLU A 11 4.20 5.11 -10.00
N ASP A 12 4.91 6.23 -9.84
CA ASP A 12 4.89 7.00 -8.59
C ASP A 12 3.46 7.49 -8.27
N THR A 13 2.68 7.86 -9.31
CA THR A 13 1.27 8.27 -9.14
C THR A 13 0.47 7.10 -8.60
N GLN A 14 0.62 5.93 -9.21
CA GLN A 14 -0.07 4.73 -8.78
C GLN A 14 0.31 4.34 -7.34
N ARG A 15 1.58 4.51 -6.95
CA ARG A 15 2.09 4.24 -5.59
C ARG A 15 1.42 5.17 -4.58
N SER A 16 1.46 6.48 -4.82
CA SER A 16 0.84 7.46 -3.93
C SER A 16 -0.67 7.22 -3.78
N LEU A 17 -1.39 6.92 -4.86
CA LEU A 17 -2.82 6.60 -4.80
C LEU A 17 -3.10 5.32 -3.99
N ARG A 18 -2.26 4.29 -4.11
CA ARG A 18 -2.40 3.08 -3.27
C ARG A 18 -2.15 3.39 -1.80
N HIS A 19 -1.12 4.19 -1.52
CA HIS A 19 -0.77 4.56 -0.16
C HIS A 19 -1.90 5.34 0.53
N LEU A 20 -2.44 6.36 -0.14
CA LEU A 20 -3.59 7.12 0.36
C LEU A 20 -4.83 6.24 0.57
N ARG A 21 -5.07 5.27 -0.32
CA ARG A 21 -6.15 4.27 -0.15
C ARG A 21 -5.94 3.40 1.08
N ARG A 22 -4.72 2.92 1.33
CA ARG A 22 -4.38 2.14 2.54
C ARG A 22 -4.58 2.96 3.82
N LEU A 23 -4.28 4.25 3.76
CA LEU A 23 -4.51 5.20 4.85
C LEU A 23 -5.95 5.70 4.96
N ALA A 24 -6.86 5.26 4.08
CA ALA A 24 -8.24 5.72 4.02
C ALA A 24 -8.36 7.26 3.96
N ILE A 25 -7.47 7.92 3.21
CA ILE A 25 -7.46 9.37 3.04
C ILE A 25 -8.31 9.74 1.83
N ALA A 26 -9.32 10.57 2.05
CA ALA A 26 -10.12 11.15 0.98
C ALA A 26 -9.26 12.10 0.13
N HIS A 27 -9.29 11.90 -1.18
CA HIS A 27 -8.50 12.68 -2.13
C HIS A 27 -9.19 12.71 -3.50
N ASP A 28 -8.89 13.76 -4.26
CA ASP A 28 -9.21 13.84 -5.68
C ASP A 28 -7.99 13.42 -6.50
N TYR A 29 -8.24 12.70 -7.59
CA TYR A 29 -7.24 12.39 -8.61
C TYR A 29 -7.65 13.04 -9.91
N ILE A 30 -6.73 13.77 -10.54
CA ILE A 30 -6.93 14.41 -11.83
C ILE A 30 -5.79 13.97 -12.76
N ASN A 31 -6.16 13.37 -13.89
CA ASN A 31 -5.20 12.91 -14.90
C ASN A 31 -4.77 14.10 -15.77
N ILE A 32 -3.49 14.48 -15.68
CA ILE A 32 -2.93 15.64 -16.40
C ILE A 32 -2.80 15.42 -17.92
N ASP A 33 -2.94 14.19 -18.40
CA ASP A 33 -2.96 13.89 -19.84
C ASP A 33 -4.32 14.18 -20.48
N GLU A 34 -5.38 14.20 -19.66
CA GLU A 34 -6.75 14.39 -20.12
C GLU A 34 -7.28 15.79 -19.80
N ASP A 35 -6.60 16.52 -18.90
CA ASP A 35 -6.98 17.85 -18.44
C ASP A 35 -5.80 18.84 -18.54
N PRO A 36 -5.82 19.74 -19.55
CA PRO A 36 -4.79 20.77 -19.72
C PRO A 36 -4.72 21.77 -18.55
N ASP A 37 -5.84 22.09 -17.90
CA ASP A 37 -5.87 23.01 -16.77
C ASP A 37 -5.21 22.36 -15.54
N ALA A 38 -5.44 21.06 -15.34
CA ALA A 38 -4.77 20.27 -14.33
C ALA A 38 -3.25 20.19 -14.55
N LEU A 39 -2.82 20.05 -15.81
CA LEU A 39 -1.40 20.08 -16.17
C LEU A 39 -0.75 21.43 -15.83
N GLU A 40 -1.39 22.54 -16.19
CA GLU A 40 -0.86 23.88 -15.87
C GLU A 40 -0.84 24.13 -14.36
N ARG A 41 -1.85 23.66 -13.64
CA ARG A 41 -1.85 23.71 -12.16
C ARG A 41 -0.70 22.89 -11.57
N ALA A 42 -0.47 21.68 -12.06
CA ALA A 42 0.64 20.83 -11.61
C ALA A 42 2.00 21.49 -11.87
N LYS A 43 2.21 22.07 -13.06
CA LYS A 43 3.42 22.83 -13.38
C LYS A 43 3.60 24.03 -12.45
N ALA A 44 2.54 24.78 -12.17
CA ALA A 44 2.61 25.94 -11.28
C ALA A 44 3.06 25.56 -9.86
N LEU A 45 2.64 24.40 -9.37
CA LEU A 45 3.04 23.85 -8.07
C LEU A 45 4.48 23.28 -8.07
N ASN A 46 5.04 22.98 -9.24
CA ASN A 46 6.31 22.30 -9.41
C ASN A 46 7.28 23.07 -10.33
N GLY A 47 7.42 24.38 -10.11
CA GLY A 47 8.45 25.18 -10.76
C GLY A 47 8.41 25.18 -12.30
N GLY A 48 7.22 24.99 -12.90
CA GLY A 48 7.00 24.96 -14.34
C GLY A 48 7.20 23.58 -15.01
N MET A 49 7.61 22.57 -14.26
CA MET A 49 7.95 21.24 -14.80
C MET A 49 6.78 20.28 -14.73
N ARG A 50 6.62 19.44 -15.75
CA ARG A 50 5.67 18.32 -15.74
C ARG A 50 6.27 17.16 -14.94
N ARG A 51 5.94 17.06 -13.65
CA ARG A 51 6.30 15.94 -12.77
C ARG A 51 5.05 15.31 -12.18
N THR A 52 5.05 14.00 -12.04
CA THR A 52 3.90 13.23 -11.56
C THR A 52 4.36 12.18 -10.56
N PRO A 53 3.68 12.05 -9.41
CA PRO A 53 2.55 12.85 -8.97
C PRO A 53 3.00 14.21 -8.42
N THR A 54 2.22 15.25 -8.68
CA THR A 54 2.26 16.49 -7.89
C THR A 54 1.03 16.49 -6.99
N ILE A 55 1.22 16.55 -5.68
CA ILE A 55 0.16 16.42 -4.68
C ILE A 55 -0.03 17.78 -4.01
N ASP A 56 -1.19 18.39 -4.26
CA ASP A 56 -1.65 19.59 -3.59
C ASP A 56 -2.37 19.19 -2.30
N LEU A 57 -1.77 19.54 -1.16
CA LEU A 57 -2.32 19.27 0.17
C LEU A 57 -3.45 20.26 0.55
N GLY A 58 -3.79 21.19 -0.33
CA GLY A 58 -4.89 22.14 -0.18
C GLY A 58 -4.55 23.24 0.81
N ILE A 59 -5.28 23.29 1.95
CA ILE A 59 -5.10 24.35 2.96
C ILE A 59 -3.95 24.07 3.95
N GLY A 60 -3.27 22.93 3.83
CA GLY A 60 -2.17 22.56 4.72
C GLY A 60 -0.88 22.35 3.92
N GLY A 61 0.20 23.02 4.31
CA GLY A 61 1.56 22.74 3.81
C GLY A 61 1.81 23.06 2.32
N PRO A 62 3.08 22.95 1.87
CA PRO A 62 3.44 23.06 0.46
C PRO A 62 3.02 21.81 -0.33
N ALA A 63 2.86 21.95 -1.64
CA ALA A 63 2.65 20.81 -2.52
C ALA A 63 3.87 19.86 -2.51
N LEU A 64 3.60 18.56 -2.63
CA LEU A 64 4.63 17.53 -2.71
C LEU A 64 4.85 17.13 -4.16
N VAL A 65 6.11 16.98 -4.57
CA VAL A 65 6.47 16.57 -5.93
C VAL A 65 7.18 15.23 -5.86
N GLU A 66 6.62 14.23 -6.56
CA GLU A 66 7.15 12.86 -6.63
C GLU A 66 7.47 12.25 -5.24
N PRO A 67 6.60 12.39 -4.21
CA PRO A 67 6.93 11.89 -2.87
C PRO A 67 6.98 10.35 -2.81
N ASP A 68 7.85 9.83 -1.96
CA ASP A 68 7.76 8.46 -1.46
C ASP A 68 6.66 8.33 -0.38
N ASN A 69 6.37 7.10 0.05
CA ASN A 69 5.31 6.88 1.03
C ASN A 69 5.62 7.48 2.41
N ASP A 70 6.88 7.51 2.83
CA ASP A 70 7.28 8.05 4.13
C ASP A 70 7.11 9.58 4.15
N THR A 71 7.57 10.26 3.10
CA THR A 71 7.38 11.71 2.91
C THR A 71 5.90 12.08 2.87
N LEU A 72 5.10 11.31 2.11
CA LEU A 72 3.66 11.54 2.05
C LEU A 72 2.99 11.31 3.41
N SER A 73 3.36 10.25 4.14
CA SER A 73 2.83 9.97 5.48
C SER A 73 3.16 11.08 6.47
N ALA A 74 4.41 11.52 6.49
CA ALA A 74 4.87 12.57 7.38
C ALA A 74 4.10 13.88 7.14
N ALA A 75 3.94 14.27 5.87
CA ALA A 75 3.18 15.46 5.51
C ALA A 75 1.71 15.38 5.95
N LEU A 76 1.05 14.22 5.77
CA LEU A 76 -0.33 14.00 6.20
C LEU A 76 -0.52 14.14 7.72
N VAL A 77 0.47 13.69 8.49
CA VAL A 77 0.46 13.87 9.95
C VAL A 77 0.71 15.32 10.34
N GLU A 78 1.66 15.98 9.68
CA GLU A 78 2.00 17.39 9.95
C GLU A 78 0.78 18.30 9.74
N ILE A 79 0.01 18.08 8.68
CA ILE A 79 -1.22 18.83 8.39
C ILE A 79 -2.45 18.33 9.17
N GLN A 80 -2.26 17.41 10.12
CA GLN A 80 -3.29 16.87 11.00
C GLN A 80 -4.45 16.16 10.26
N MET A 81 -4.21 15.65 9.05
CA MET A 81 -5.19 14.79 8.37
C MET A 81 -5.18 13.36 8.92
N LEU A 82 -4.10 12.98 9.59
CA LEU A 82 -3.92 11.74 10.35
C LEU A 82 -3.16 12.04 11.64
N THR A 83 -3.42 11.27 12.69
CA THR A 83 -2.50 11.22 13.84
C THR A 83 -1.38 10.20 13.57
N GLN A 84 -0.28 10.27 14.33
CA GLN A 84 0.74 9.20 14.30
C GLN A 84 0.14 7.84 14.69
N GLU A 85 -0.82 7.84 15.62
CA GLU A 85 -1.55 6.64 16.04
C GLU A 85 -2.41 6.08 14.89
N ASP A 86 -3.18 6.92 14.19
CA ASP A 86 -3.93 6.52 12.99
C ASP A 86 -3.03 5.93 11.91
N LEU A 87 -1.87 6.55 11.67
CA LEU A 87 -0.89 6.07 10.70
C LEU A 87 -0.41 4.67 11.07
N HIS A 88 -0.03 4.48 12.34
CA HIS A 88 0.41 3.19 12.86
C HIS A 88 -0.68 2.13 12.80
N ASP A 89 -1.92 2.46 13.13
CA ASP A 89 -3.03 1.51 13.11
C ASP A 89 -3.37 1.11 11.68
N ARG A 90 -3.54 2.08 10.78
CA ARG A 90 -3.95 1.81 9.39
C ARG A 90 -2.88 1.04 8.62
N LEU A 91 -1.60 1.35 8.83
CA LEU A 91 -0.49 0.59 8.23
C LEU A 91 -0.14 -0.68 9.01
N GLY A 92 -0.48 -0.76 10.30
CA GLY A 92 -0.23 -1.92 11.15
C GLY A 92 -1.19 -3.09 10.91
N VAL A 93 -2.38 -2.83 10.36
CA VAL A 93 -3.35 -3.87 10.02
C VAL A 93 -2.88 -4.75 8.86
N GLN A 94 -2.20 -4.18 7.86
CA GLN A 94 -1.69 -4.93 6.71
C GLN A 94 -0.18 -5.11 6.79
N ASN A 95 0.29 -6.36 6.84
CA ASN A 95 1.73 -6.68 6.85
C ASN A 95 2.13 -7.63 5.72
N VAL A 96 1.18 -7.99 4.85
CA VAL A 96 1.41 -8.82 3.66
C VAL A 96 1.20 -7.96 2.41
N GLY A 97 2.21 -7.88 1.54
CA GLY A 97 2.13 -7.17 0.26
C GLY A 97 1.11 -7.78 -0.71
N ASP A 98 0.65 -7.01 -1.69
CA ASP A 98 -0.40 -7.36 -2.66
C ASP A 98 -0.07 -8.63 -3.47
N THR A 99 1.15 -8.77 -3.98
CA THR A 99 1.54 -9.98 -4.74
C THR A 99 1.57 -11.22 -3.85
N GLU A 100 2.09 -11.09 -2.62
CA GLU A 100 2.09 -12.17 -1.66
C GLU A 100 0.66 -12.53 -1.21
N ARG A 101 -0.24 -11.54 -1.09
CA ARG A 101 -1.66 -11.76 -0.80
C ARG A 101 -2.33 -12.59 -1.88
N ALA A 102 -2.11 -12.25 -3.16
CA ALA A 102 -2.65 -13.01 -4.28
C ALA A 102 -2.14 -14.47 -4.26
N PHE A 103 -0.84 -14.66 -4.02
CA PHE A 103 -0.25 -15.98 -3.90
C PHE A 103 -0.84 -16.78 -2.74
N ARG A 104 -0.92 -16.20 -1.54
CA ARG A 104 -1.52 -16.84 -0.35
C ARG A 104 -2.99 -17.18 -0.57
N ALA A 105 -3.78 -16.27 -1.15
CA ALA A 105 -5.18 -16.54 -1.47
C ALA A 105 -5.32 -17.74 -2.43
N GLY A 106 -4.53 -17.75 -3.51
CA GLY A 106 -4.53 -18.84 -4.49
C GLY A 106 -4.08 -20.18 -3.91
N VAL A 107 -2.94 -20.23 -3.24
CA VAL A 107 -2.41 -21.45 -2.61
C VAL A 107 -3.35 -21.95 -1.53
N GLY A 108 -3.86 -21.07 -0.67
CA GLY A 108 -4.81 -21.43 0.38
C GLY A 108 -6.10 -22.03 -0.18
N ALA A 109 -6.68 -21.40 -1.21
CA ALA A 109 -7.86 -21.92 -1.89
C ALA A 109 -7.59 -23.30 -2.54
N ALA A 110 -6.44 -23.47 -3.20
CA ALA A 110 -6.04 -24.74 -3.79
C ALA A 110 -5.92 -25.85 -2.72
N LEU A 111 -5.30 -25.56 -1.57
CA LEU A 111 -5.20 -26.51 -0.46
C LEU A 111 -6.59 -26.92 0.05
N VAL A 112 -7.52 -25.98 0.20
CA VAL A 112 -8.89 -26.27 0.66
C VAL A 112 -9.63 -27.17 -0.33
N LEU A 113 -9.58 -26.83 -1.63
CA LEU A 113 -10.28 -27.55 -2.69
C LEU A 113 -9.70 -28.95 -2.90
N LEU A 114 -8.37 -29.08 -2.88
CA LEU A 114 -7.68 -30.34 -3.14
C LEU A 114 -7.57 -31.23 -1.90
N ALA A 115 -7.90 -30.75 -0.70
CA ALA A 115 -7.81 -31.57 0.53
C ALA A 115 -8.59 -32.88 0.48
N GLY A 116 -9.61 -33.01 -0.38
CA GLY A 116 -10.36 -34.26 -0.56
C GLY A 116 -9.52 -35.43 -1.11
N SER A 117 -8.44 -35.13 -1.86
CA SER A 117 -7.51 -36.13 -2.41
C SER A 117 -6.46 -36.58 -1.40
N ALA A 118 -6.34 -35.91 -0.26
CA ALA A 118 -5.42 -36.29 0.81
C ALA A 118 -5.91 -37.54 1.58
N PRO A 119 -4.99 -38.29 2.23
CA PRO A 119 -5.34 -39.36 3.17
C PRO A 119 -6.36 -38.86 4.21
N ARG A 120 -7.30 -39.71 4.61
CA ARG A 120 -8.43 -39.32 5.49
C ARG A 120 -7.99 -38.53 6.73
N ALA A 121 -6.89 -38.96 7.37
CA ALA A 121 -6.33 -38.31 8.56
C ALA A 121 -5.83 -36.88 8.29
N LEU A 122 -5.44 -36.56 7.06
CA LEU A 122 -4.82 -35.30 6.67
C LEU A 122 -5.80 -34.30 6.01
N ARG A 123 -7.02 -34.73 5.66
CA ARG A 123 -8.02 -33.87 4.98
C ARG A 123 -8.36 -32.62 5.78
N TRP A 124 -8.77 -32.79 7.04
CA TRP A 124 -9.13 -31.68 7.92
C TRP A 124 -7.93 -30.76 8.21
N PRO A 125 -6.74 -31.28 8.58
CA PRO A 125 -5.57 -30.44 8.80
C PRO A 125 -5.17 -29.62 7.58
N VAL A 126 -5.18 -30.22 6.38
CA VAL A 126 -4.87 -29.49 5.12
C VAL A 126 -5.92 -28.43 4.82
N ARG A 127 -7.21 -28.71 5.05
CA ARG A 127 -8.26 -27.69 4.90
C ARG A 127 -8.04 -26.52 5.85
N LEU A 128 -7.76 -26.77 7.13
CA LEU A 128 -7.49 -25.70 8.08
C LEU A 128 -6.27 -24.87 7.69
N ALA A 129 -5.18 -25.53 7.29
CA ALA A 129 -3.98 -24.84 6.83
C ALA A 129 -4.28 -23.98 5.59
N GLY A 130 -5.02 -24.52 4.62
CA GLY A 130 -5.47 -23.79 3.44
C GLY A 130 -6.35 -22.59 3.78
N ILE A 131 -7.31 -22.74 4.69
CA ILE A 131 -8.17 -21.64 5.16
C ILE A 131 -7.31 -20.56 5.82
N ALA A 132 -6.37 -20.92 6.70
CA ALA A 132 -5.51 -19.96 7.38
C ALA A 132 -4.63 -19.17 6.39
N VAL A 133 -4.05 -19.85 5.40
CA VAL A 133 -3.25 -19.21 4.34
C VAL A 133 -4.12 -18.31 3.46
N ALA A 134 -5.30 -18.78 3.05
CA ALA A 134 -6.24 -18.00 2.25
C ALA A 134 -6.74 -16.75 3.00
N ALA A 135 -7.11 -16.90 4.26
CA ALA A 135 -7.54 -15.78 5.11
C ALA A 135 -6.43 -14.73 5.23
N SER A 136 -5.18 -15.15 5.43
CA SER A 136 -4.05 -14.23 5.47
C SER A 136 -3.84 -13.48 4.15
N GLY A 137 -4.06 -14.13 3.01
CA GLY A 137 -4.05 -13.46 1.70
C GLY A 137 -5.19 -12.46 1.51
N LEU A 138 -6.42 -12.84 1.89
CA LEU A 138 -7.60 -12.00 1.77
C LEU A 138 -7.51 -10.75 2.64
N THR A 139 -7.15 -10.91 3.91
CA THR A 139 -7.08 -9.79 4.86
C THR A 139 -5.82 -8.95 4.71
N GLY A 140 -4.75 -9.49 4.12
CA GLY A 140 -3.43 -8.84 4.10
C GLY A 140 -2.72 -8.86 5.45
N TRP A 141 -3.22 -9.66 6.39
CA TRP A 141 -2.69 -9.78 7.74
C TRP A 141 -2.13 -11.17 8.00
N CYS A 142 -0.95 -11.23 8.59
CA CYS A 142 -0.26 -12.43 8.99
C CYS A 142 0.17 -12.35 10.46
N PRO A 143 -0.30 -13.26 11.33
CA PRO A 143 0.04 -13.22 12.76
C PRO A 143 1.53 -13.46 13.01
N VAL A 144 2.20 -14.27 12.17
CA VAL A 144 3.63 -14.53 12.27
C VAL A 144 4.43 -13.26 11.97
N TYR A 145 4.08 -12.54 10.91
CA TYR A 145 4.73 -11.27 10.58
C TYR A 145 4.48 -10.21 11.65
N GLN A 146 3.26 -10.16 12.22
CA GLN A 146 2.97 -9.27 13.34
C GLN A 146 3.83 -9.59 14.55
N ARG A 147 3.96 -10.87 14.92
CA ARG A 147 4.77 -11.29 16.06
C ARG A 147 6.27 -11.00 15.86
N LEU A 148 6.76 -11.11 14.63
CA LEU A 148 8.15 -10.78 14.28
C LEU A 148 8.38 -9.27 14.07
N GLY A 149 7.31 -8.47 14.06
CA GLY A 149 7.36 -7.05 13.76
C GLY A 149 7.95 -6.78 12.37
N VAL A 150 7.57 -7.58 11.37
CA VAL A 150 8.01 -7.44 9.98
C VAL A 150 6.83 -7.30 9.03
N SER A 151 7.10 -6.80 7.83
CA SER A 151 6.14 -6.66 6.74
C SER A 151 6.80 -6.94 5.39
N SER A 152 6.05 -7.53 4.46
CA SER A 152 6.46 -7.66 3.04
C SER A 152 5.95 -6.53 2.15
N LEU A 153 5.09 -5.66 2.69
CA LEU A 153 4.48 -4.51 2.00
C LEU A 153 5.55 -3.53 1.52
N ASN A 154 5.50 -3.04 0.28
CA ASN A 154 6.54 -2.20 -0.37
C ASN A 154 7.91 -2.89 -0.56
N GLY A 155 7.98 -4.22 -0.39
CA GLY A 155 9.19 -4.99 -0.71
C GLY A 155 9.31 -5.27 -2.22
N PRO A 156 10.49 -5.75 -2.69
CA PRO A 156 10.71 -6.09 -4.10
C PRO A 156 9.79 -7.21 -4.60
N GLY A 157 9.18 -7.98 -3.68
CA GLY A 157 8.22 -9.02 -3.96
C GLY A 157 6.77 -8.58 -4.08
N ASP A 158 6.45 -7.36 -3.65
CA ASP A 158 5.09 -6.82 -3.64
C ASP A 158 4.78 -6.17 -4.99
N ARG A 159 5.51 -5.10 -5.29
CA ARG A 159 5.47 -4.35 -6.54
C ARG A 159 6.91 -4.01 -6.91
N PRO A 160 7.60 -4.82 -7.72
CA PRO A 160 9.05 -4.70 -7.93
C PRO A 160 9.49 -3.32 -8.40
N HIS A 161 8.69 -2.69 -9.25
CA HIS A 161 8.96 -1.38 -9.82
C HIS A 161 8.74 -0.25 -8.79
N GLU A 162 7.86 -0.47 -7.80
CA GLU A 162 7.50 0.51 -6.76
C GLU A 162 8.28 0.30 -5.46
N ALA A 163 9.21 -0.65 -5.46
CA ALA A 163 9.86 -1.13 -4.24
C ALA A 163 10.76 -0.05 -3.64
N GLU A 164 10.39 0.42 -2.44
CA GLU A 164 11.15 1.42 -1.69
C GLU A 164 12.39 0.82 -1.00
N ARG A 165 12.53 -0.51 -1.04
CA ARG A 165 13.63 -1.23 -0.40
C ARG A 165 14.03 -2.48 -1.17
N ARG A 166 15.24 -2.96 -0.87
CA ARG A 166 15.84 -4.17 -1.47
C ARG A 166 15.52 -5.46 -0.73
N THR A 167 15.13 -5.38 0.53
CA THR A 167 14.83 -6.57 1.34
C THR A 167 13.36 -6.95 1.21
N TRP A 168 13.09 -8.26 1.12
CA TRP A 168 11.73 -8.79 1.06
C TRP A 168 10.93 -8.39 2.31
N LEU A 169 11.44 -8.76 3.48
CA LEU A 169 10.89 -8.37 4.78
C LEU A 169 11.66 -7.17 5.34
N ALA A 170 10.93 -6.22 5.90
CA ALA A 170 11.46 -5.11 6.67
C ALA A 170 10.71 -4.97 7.99
N PRO A 171 11.28 -4.25 8.98
CA PRO A 171 10.56 -3.91 10.20
C PRO A 171 9.21 -3.24 9.86
N SER A 172 8.13 -3.72 10.47
CA SER A 172 6.85 -3.03 10.41
C SER A 172 6.89 -1.79 11.31
N LEU A 173 6.12 -0.74 10.98
CA LEU A 173 6.03 0.50 11.76
C LEU A 173 5.67 0.32 13.25
N ARG A 174 5.26 -0.88 13.67
CA ARG A 174 5.02 -1.27 15.07
C ARG A 174 6.24 -1.26 16.02
N ARG A 175 7.45 -0.88 15.57
CA ARG A 175 8.66 -0.94 16.43
C ARG A 175 9.20 0.46 16.76
N ALA A 176 8.44 1.20 17.56
CA ALA A 176 8.92 2.30 18.37
C ALA A 176 8.21 2.23 19.73
N GLU A 177 8.64 1.29 20.57
CA GLU A 177 8.51 1.38 22.03
C GLU A 177 9.83 1.88 22.59
#